data_AF-A0A1J4Y331-F1
#
_entry.id   AF-A0A1J4Y331-F1
#
_cell.length_a   1.000
_cell.length_b   1.000
_cell.length_c   1.000
_cell.angle_alpha   90.00
_cell.angle_beta   90.00
_cell.angle_gamma   90.00
#
_symmetry.space_group_name_H-M   'P 1'
#
loop_
_entity.id
_entity.type
_entity.pdbx_description
1 polymer ?
#
loop_
_entity_poly.entity_id
_entity_poly.type
_entity_poly.pdbx_seq_one_letter_code
_entity_poly.pdbx_strand_id
1 'polypeptide(L)'
;MDKEKLIVLPPIDNYSSRQEWETACWREILESKELLSLLITSHERRDLVNRAAAMDKIISGKSYQEIGKELWISPQTISVIKKAINEKAYRSYLERSHKGRKKRKYSPSPVSKKSKNKPYGRLRRTKYGTIRMPY
;
A
#
# COMPACT_ATOMS: atom_id res chain seq x y z
N MET A 1 -14.63 21.96 -27.20
CA MET A 1 -14.37 20.55 -26.83
C MET A 1 -15.71 19.88 -26.77
N ASP A 2 -15.97 18.99 -27.72
CA ASP A 2 -17.29 18.41 -27.93
C ASP A 2 -17.59 17.43 -26.81
N LYS A 3 -18.58 17.77 -25.98
CA LYS A 3 -19.01 16.95 -24.83
C LYS A 3 -19.43 15.53 -25.23
N GLU A 4 -19.76 15.34 -26.50
CA GLU A 4 -20.24 14.08 -27.07
C GLU A 4 -19.12 13.05 -27.31
N LYS A 5 -17.86 13.48 -27.36
CA LYS A 5 -16.69 12.59 -27.41
C LYS A 5 -16.13 12.25 -26.03
N LEU A 6 -16.66 12.86 -24.96
CA LEU A 6 -16.27 12.56 -23.57
C LEU A 6 -16.95 11.27 -23.08
N ILE A 7 -16.69 10.17 -23.80
CA ILE A 7 -16.76 8.77 -23.37
C ILE A 7 -18.10 8.28 -22.81
N VAL A 8 -18.67 7.32 -23.53
CA VAL A 8 -19.74 6.44 -23.04
C VAL A 8 -19.08 5.30 -22.24
N LEU A 9 -19.04 5.43 -20.91
CA LEU A 9 -18.77 4.26 -20.07
C LEU A 9 -19.84 3.20 -20.35
N PRO A 10 -19.49 1.90 -20.35
CA PRO A 10 -20.46 0.88 -20.66
C PRO A 10 -21.58 0.88 -19.60
N PRO A 11 -22.85 0.72 -20.00
CA PRO A 11 -23.97 0.75 -19.07
C PRO A 11 -23.93 -0.46 -18.14
N ILE A 12 -24.36 -0.27 -16.90
CA ILE A 12 -24.27 -1.29 -15.85
C ILE A 12 -25.14 -2.52 -16.16
N ASP A 13 -26.23 -2.33 -16.90
CA ASP A 13 -27.23 -3.35 -17.22
C ASP A 13 -26.68 -4.48 -18.10
N ASN A 14 -25.53 -4.27 -18.76
CA ASN A 14 -24.90 -5.24 -19.63
C ASN A 14 -24.01 -6.26 -18.90
N TYR A 15 -23.88 -6.19 -17.56
CA TYR A 15 -22.94 -7.01 -16.81
C TYR A 15 -23.61 -7.81 -15.70
N SER A 16 -23.08 -9.01 -15.46
CA SER A 16 -23.62 -9.94 -14.45
C SER A 16 -23.25 -9.55 -13.02
N SER A 17 -22.16 -8.79 -12.84
CA SER A 17 -21.63 -8.36 -11.56
C SER A 17 -21.02 -6.97 -11.63
N ARG A 18 -21.13 -6.23 -10.52
CA ARG A 18 -20.45 -4.94 -10.35
C ARG A 18 -18.94 -5.02 -10.58
N GLN A 19 -18.30 -6.12 -10.17
CA GLN A 19 -16.86 -6.29 -10.38
C GLN A 19 -16.51 -6.41 -11.87
N GLU A 20 -17.36 -7.10 -12.63
CA GLU A 20 -17.18 -7.28 -14.07
C GLU A 20 -17.32 -5.94 -14.79
N TRP A 21 -18.35 -5.17 -14.44
CA TRP A 21 -18.55 -3.81 -14.92
C TRP A 21 -17.38 -2.88 -14.57
N GLU A 22 -16.88 -2.93 -13.33
CA GLU A 22 -15.72 -2.14 -12.90
C GLU A 22 -14.46 -2.49 -13.71
N THR A 23 -14.22 -3.78 -13.97
CA THR A 23 -13.09 -4.21 -14.81
C THR A 23 -13.22 -3.76 -16.27
N ALA A 24 -14.44 -3.77 -16.82
CA ALA A 24 -14.69 -3.28 -18.17
C ALA A 24 -14.48 -1.77 -18.27
N CYS A 25 -15.02 -0.99 -17.32
CA CYS A 25 -14.81 0.45 -17.24
C CYS A 25 -13.33 0.79 -17.11
N TRP A 26 -12.59 0.04 -16.29
CA TRP A 26 -11.16 0.26 -16.11
C TRP A 26 -10.36 0.07 -17.41
N ARG A 27 -10.75 -0.91 -18.24
CA ARG A 27 -10.13 -1.12 -19.55
C ARG A 27 -10.33 0.07 -20.48
N GLU A 28 -11.55 0.59 -20.58
CA GLU A 28 -11.86 1.79 -21.38
C GLU A 28 -11.07 3.02 -20.90
N ILE A 29 -10.91 3.18 -19.57
CA ILE A 29 -10.10 4.26 -18.99
C ILE A 29 -8.62 4.14 -19.37
N LEU A 30 -8.08 2.93 -19.41
CA LEU A 30 -6.68 2.70 -19.81
C LEU A 30 -6.44 2.97 -21.30
N GLU A 31 -7.42 2.71 -22.16
CA GLU A 31 -7.34 2.95 -23.59
C GLU A 31 -7.47 4.45 -23.94
N SER A 32 -8.27 5.20 -23.16
CA SER A 32 -8.46 6.63 -23.36
C SER A 32 -7.46 7.50 -22.56
N LYS A 33 -6.44 8.01 -23.26
CA LYS A 33 -5.48 8.97 -22.69
C LYS A 33 -6.14 10.26 -22.22
N GLU A 34 -7.18 10.70 -22.91
CA GLU A 34 -7.90 11.94 -22.59
C GLU A 34 -8.69 11.82 -21.28
N LEU A 35 -9.39 10.69 -21.07
CA LEU A 35 -10.06 10.41 -19.80
C LEU A 35 -9.08 10.40 -18.63
N LEU A 36 -7.96 9.68 -18.80
CA LEU A 36 -6.98 9.55 -17.75
C LEU A 36 -6.44 10.94 -17.36
N SER A 37 -6.24 11.82 -18.33
CA SER A 37 -5.79 13.20 -18.09
C SER A 37 -6.82 14.07 -17.37
N LEU A 38 -8.11 13.80 -17.57
CA LEU A 38 -9.21 14.53 -16.92
C LEU A 38 -9.50 14.02 -15.50
N LEU A 39 -9.39 12.70 -15.28
CA LEU A 39 -9.72 12.06 -14.01
C LEU A 39 -8.60 12.19 -12.97
N ILE A 40 -7.34 12.33 -13.42
CA ILE A 40 -6.18 12.34 -12.54
C ILE A 40 -5.76 13.76 -12.19
N THR A 41 -5.60 14.03 -10.91
CA THR A 41 -5.05 15.30 -10.42
C THR A 41 -3.54 15.40 -10.64
N SER A 42 -3.00 16.63 -10.63
CA SER A 42 -1.56 16.85 -10.75
C SER A 42 -0.74 16.10 -9.69
N HIS A 43 -1.29 15.97 -8.48
CA HIS A 43 -0.69 15.24 -7.37
C HIS A 43 -0.67 13.72 -7.63
N GLU A 44 -1.79 13.13 -8.03
CA GLU A 44 -1.87 11.71 -8.33
C GLU A 44 -0.99 11.32 -9.52
N ARG A 45 -0.90 12.17 -10.53
CA ARG A 45 0.03 11.99 -11.66
C ARG A 45 1.47 11.94 -11.16
N ARG A 46 1.87 12.89 -10.30
CA ARG A 46 3.20 12.90 -9.69
C ARG A 46 3.47 11.61 -8.92
N ASP A 47 2.51 11.14 -8.14
CA ASP A 47 2.64 9.89 -7.39
C ASP A 47 2.81 8.67 -8.31
N LEU A 48 2.05 8.59 -9.40
CA LEU A 48 2.19 7.52 -10.39
C LEU A 48 3.57 7.54 -11.05
N VAL A 49 4.04 8.71 -11.48
CA VAL A 49 5.37 8.88 -12.08
C VAL A 49 6.46 8.47 -11.10
N ASN A 50 6.39 8.94 -9.84
CA ASN A 50 7.36 8.59 -8.81
C ASN A 50 7.38 7.09 -8.52
N ARG A 51 6.21 6.43 -8.49
CA ARG A 51 6.12 4.97 -8.31
C ARG A 51 6.76 4.23 -9.49
N ALA A 52 6.47 4.64 -10.72
CA ALA A 52 7.04 4.04 -11.92
C ALA A 52 8.57 4.22 -11.97
N ALA A 53 9.07 5.43 -11.71
CA ALA A 53 10.50 5.72 -11.67
C ALA A 53 11.22 4.93 -10.57
N ALA A 54 10.62 4.82 -9.38
CA ALA A 54 11.19 4.01 -8.31
C ALA A 54 11.20 2.51 -8.66
N MET A 55 10.18 2.00 -9.35
CA MET A 55 10.19 0.62 -9.86
C MET A 55 11.36 0.38 -10.82
N ASP A 56 11.55 1.26 -11.80
CA ASP A 56 12.69 1.22 -12.73
C ASP A 56 14.03 1.17 -12.00
N LYS A 57 14.23 2.03 -11.00
CA LYS A 57 15.48 2.07 -10.23
C LYS A 57 15.70 0.84 -9.34
N ILE A 58 14.63 0.29 -8.76
CA ILE A 58 14.71 -0.96 -7.99
C ILE A 58 15.11 -2.13 -8.91
N ILE A 59 14.51 -2.23 -10.09
CA ILE A 59 14.82 -3.27 -11.07
C ILE A 59 16.26 -3.12 -11.56
N SER A 60 16.72 -1.87 -11.74
CA SER A 60 18.10 -1.53 -12.08
C SER A 60 19.12 -1.78 -10.95
N GLY A 61 18.68 -2.26 -9.78
CA GLY A 61 19.57 -2.63 -8.67
C GLY A 61 20.07 -1.47 -7.81
N LYS A 62 19.52 -0.26 -7.93
CA LYS A 62 19.94 0.89 -7.12
C LYS A 62 19.62 0.72 -5.63
N SER A 63 20.43 1.36 -4.78
CA SER A 63 20.23 1.32 -3.35
C SER A 63 19.04 2.20 -2.92
N TYR A 64 18.43 1.88 -1.77
CA TYR A 64 17.33 2.69 -1.22
C TYR A 64 17.72 4.15 -0.99
N GLN A 65 18.98 4.40 -0.64
CA GLN A 65 19.49 5.73 -0.37
C GLN A 65 19.65 6.52 -1.67
N GLU A 66 20.16 5.91 -2.74
CA GLU A 66 20.25 6.53 -4.07
C GLU A 66 18.87 6.90 -4.60
N ILE A 67 17.92 5.95 -4.54
CA ILE A 67 16.55 6.17 -5.01
C ILE A 67 15.89 7.30 -4.22
N GLY A 68 16.08 7.34 -2.91
CA GLY A 68 15.54 8.40 -2.06
C GLY A 68 16.13 9.77 -2.38
N LYS A 69 17.43 9.85 -2.68
CA LYS A 69 18.11 11.09 -3.07
C LYS A 69 17.68 11.58 -4.45
N GLU A 70 17.57 10.68 -5.44
CA GLU A 70 17.23 11.04 -6.82
C GLU A 70 15.76 11.44 -6.97
N LEU A 71 14.85 10.65 -6.39
CA LEU A 71 13.42 10.82 -6.60
C LEU A 71 12.73 11.61 -5.48
N TRP A 72 13.47 11.97 -4.43
CA TRP A 72 12.93 12.67 -3.25
C TRP A 72 11.82 11.89 -2.56
N ILE A 73 11.98 10.55 -2.51
CA ILE A 73 10.98 9.63 -1.99
C ILE A 73 11.45 9.05 -0.64
N SER A 74 10.53 8.93 0.31
CA SER A 74 10.84 8.31 1.59
C SER A 74 11.25 6.83 1.45
N PRO A 75 12.15 6.31 2.31
CA PRO A 75 12.50 4.88 2.33
C PRO A 75 11.28 3.97 2.54
N GLN A 76 10.25 4.47 3.22
CA GLN A 76 9.01 3.75 3.45
C GLN A 76 8.23 3.52 2.15
N THR A 77 8.12 4.55 1.30
CA THR A 77 7.47 4.43 0.00
C THR A 77 8.23 3.46 -0.91
N ILE A 78 9.57 3.54 -0.94
CA ILE A 78 10.43 2.59 -1.68
C ILE A 78 10.17 1.15 -1.20
N SER A 79 10.04 0.93 0.10
CA SER A 79 9.70 -0.37 0.69
C SER A 79 8.34 -0.90 0.23
N VAL A 80 7.32 -0.02 0.16
CA VAL A 80 5.99 -0.39 -0.34
C VAL A 80 6.05 -0.80 -1.81
N ILE A 81 6.79 -0.05 -2.62
CA ILE A 81 6.96 -0.32 -4.05
C ILE A 81 7.70 -1.64 -4.26
N LYS A 82 8.81 -1.88 -3.55
CA LYS A 82 9.55 -3.15 -3.62
C LYS A 82 8.65 -4.35 -3.30
N LYS A 83 7.80 -4.23 -2.28
CA LYS A 83 6.82 -5.26 -1.95
C LYS A 83 5.79 -5.47 -3.06
N ALA A 84 5.31 -4.39 -3.68
CA ALA A 84 4.36 -4.47 -4.79
C ALA A 84 4.95 -5.21 -6.00
N ILE A 85 6.23 -4.98 -6.32
CA ILE A 85 6.96 -5.73 -7.36
C ILE A 85 6.98 -7.22 -7.03
N ASN A 86 7.39 -7.59 -5.81
CA ASN A 86 7.45 -9.00 -5.38
C ASN A 86 6.08 -9.68 -5.36
N GLU A 87 5.03 -8.95 -4.98
CA GLU A 87 3.64 -9.45 -4.93
C GLU A 87 2.94 -9.38 -6.30
N LYS A 88 3.57 -8.80 -7.33
CA LYS A 88 2.99 -8.45 -8.65
C LYS A 88 1.70 -7.64 -8.57
N ALA A 89 1.44 -6.98 -7.45
CA ALA A 89 0.23 -6.21 -7.19
C ALA A 89 0.52 -5.09 -6.21
N TYR A 90 0.18 -3.85 -6.59
CA TYR A 90 0.19 -2.73 -5.65
C TYR A 90 -1.02 -2.87 -4.72
N ARG A 91 -0.78 -2.77 -3.40
CA ARG A 91 -1.82 -2.92 -2.39
C ARG A 91 -1.79 -1.74 -1.44
N SER A 92 -2.97 -1.29 -1.03
CA SER A 92 -3.10 -0.30 0.01
C SER A 92 -2.61 -0.85 1.35
N TYR A 93 -2.27 0.06 2.27
CA TYR A 93 -1.89 -0.33 3.62
C TYR A 93 -2.99 -1.13 4.32
N LEU A 94 -4.26 -0.74 4.14
CA LEU A 94 -5.42 -1.41 4.74
C LEU A 94 -5.50 -2.87 4.29
N GLU A 95 -5.44 -3.13 2.99
CA GLU A 95 -5.46 -4.48 2.41
C GLU A 95 -4.32 -5.35 2.97
N ARG A 96 -3.13 -4.77 3.07
CA ARG A 96 -1.96 -5.46 3.62
C ARG A 96 -2.09 -5.71 5.12
N SER A 97 -2.64 -4.76 5.88
CA SER A 97 -2.75 -4.86 7.34
C SER A 97 -3.75 -5.92 7.80
N HIS A 98 -4.91 -6.03 7.12
CA HIS A 98 -5.96 -6.97 7.49
C HIS A 98 -5.60 -8.42 7.15
N LYS A 99 -4.99 -8.66 5.98
CA LYS A 99 -4.54 -10.01 5.58
C LYS A 99 -3.22 -10.42 6.25
N GLY A 100 -2.28 -9.48 6.42
CA GLY A 100 -0.95 -9.74 6.97
C GLY A 100 -0.93 -9.98 8.49
N ARG A 101 -1.73 -9.25 9.27
CA ARG A 101 -1.83 -9.47 10.73
C ARG A 101 -2.43 -10.84 11.07
N LYS A 102 -3.44 -11.30 10.30
CA LYS A 102 -4.07 -12.61 10.50
C LYS A 102 -3.15 -13.79 10.16
N LYS A 103 -2.18 -13.60 9.26
CA LYS A 103 -1.21 -14.64 8.86
C LYS A 103 0.06 -14.68 9.71
N ARG A 104 0.32 -13.69 10.56
CA ARG A 104 1.33 -13.83 11.61
C ARG A 104 0.81 -14.83 12.63
N LYS A 105 0.99 -16.12 12.33
CA LYS A 105 1.24 -17.10 13.39
C LYS A 105 2.44 -16.52 14.11
N TYR A 106 2.24 -15.94 15.30
CA TYR A 106 3.35 -15.85 16.24
C TYR A 106 3.85 -17.29 16.31
N SER A 107 5.00 -17.57 15.69
CA SER A 107 5.71 -18.78 16.06
C SER A 107 5.75 -18.73 17.60
N PRO A 108 5.46 -19.82 18.30
CA PRO A 108 5.98 -19.95 19.63
C PRO A 108 7.49 -19.99 19.44
N SER A 109 8.12 -18.82 19.25
CA SER A 109 9.54 -18.69 19.51
C SER A 109 9.70 -19.33 20.87
N PRO A 110 10.57 -20.36 21.02
CA PRO A 110 10.84 -20.90 22.33
C PRO A 110 11.19 -19.69 23.15
N VAL A 111 10.42 -19.44 24.22
CA VAL A 111 10.54 -18.25 25.06
C VAL A 111 12.02 -18.02 25.24
N SER A 112 12.59 -17.07 24.49
CA SER A 112 14.03 -16.84 24.48
C SER A 112 14.30 -16.45 25.91
N LYS A 113 14.90 -17.37 26.68
CA LYS A 113 14.99 -17.39 28.14
C LYS A 113 14.85 -15.96 28.66
N LYS A 114 13.60 -15.57 28.98
CA LYS A 114 13.32 -14.21 29.42
C LYS A 114 14.21 -14.05 30.64
N SER A 115 15.05 -13.03 30.60
CA SER A 115 16.00 -12.71 31.66
C SER A 115 15.34 -12.95 33.01
N LYS A 116 16.04 -13.68 33.90
CA LYS A 116 15.62 -13.91 35.29
C LYS A 116 15.48 -12.60 36.11
N ASN A 117 15.63 -11.44 35.47
CA ASN A 117 15.61 -10.10 36.04
C ASN A 117 14.38 -9.29 35.59
N LYS A 118 13.20 -9.92 35.49
CA LYS A 118 11.97 -9.14 35.39
C LYS A 118 11.58 -8.69 36.79
N PRO A 119 11.53 -7.37 37.09
CA PRO A 119 11.14 -6.91 38.41
C PRO A 119 9.74 -7.44 38.76
N TYR A 120 9.62 -7.99 39.96
CA TYR A 120 8.36 -8.52 40.50
C TYR A 120 7.28 -7.43 40.51
N GLY A 121 6.02 -7.82 40.28
CA GLY A 121 4.89 -6.89 40.37
C GLY A 121 3.77 -7.11 39.35
N ARG A 122 2.56 -6.65 39.69
CA ARG A 122 1.36 -6.72 38.84
C ARG A 122 1.30 -5.52 37.91
N LEU A 123 1.07 -5.76 36.63
CA LEU A 123 0.78 -4.69 35.67
C LEU A 123 -0.64 -4.15 35.91
N ARG A 124 -0.78 -2.83 36.09
CA ARG A 124 -2.06 -2.14 36.20
C ARG A 124 -2.15 -1.05 35.13
N ARG A 125 -3.25 -1.05 34.38
CA ARG A 125 -3.54 0.01 33.41
C ARG A 125 -4.05 1.24 34.15
N THR A 126 -3.42 2.37 33.93
CA THR A 126 -3.78 3.67 34.50
C THR A 126 -4.04 4.68 33.38
N LYS A 127 -4.51 5.88 33.73
CA LYS A 127 -4.70 7.00 32.79
C LYS A 127 -3.42 7.35 32.01
N TYR A 128 -2.24 7.12 32.61
CA TYR A 128 -0.93 7.44 32.03
C TYR A 128 -0.26 6.24 31.34
N GLY A 129 -1.02 5.17 31.10
CA GLY A 129 -0.50 3.93 30.52
C GLY A 129 -0.35 2.81 31.55
N THR A 130 0.39 1.78 31.18
CA THR A 130 0.54 0.56 31.98
C THR A 130 1.68 0.73 32.97
N ILE A 131 1.36 0.78 34.27
CA ILE A 131 2.32 0.91 35.37
C ILE A 131 2.48 -0.45 36.05
N ARG A 132 3.67 -0.70 36.60
CA ARG A 132 4.00 -1.92 37.33
C ARG A 132 3.88 -1.65 38.83
N MET A 133 2.97 -2.33 39.52
CA MET A 133 2.76 -2.21 40.96
C MET A 133 3.58 -3.31 41.68
N PRO A 134 4.23 -3.02 42.82
CA PRO A 134 4.74 -4.08 43.70
C PRO A 134 3.58 -4.97 44.19
N TYR A 135 3.91 -6.20 44.60
CA TYR A 135 2.93 -7.10 45.25
C TYR A 135 2.63 -6.63 46.66
#